data_AF-A0A161PAB9-F1
#
_entry.id   AF-A0A161PAB9-F1
#
_cell.length_a   1.000
_cell.length_b   1.000
_cell.length_c   1.000
_cell.angle_alpha   90.00
_cell.angle_beta   90.00
_cell.angle_gamma   90.00
#
_symmetry.space_group_name_H-M   'P 1'
#
loop_
_entity.id
_entity.type
_entity.pdbx_description
1 polymer ?
#
loop_
_entity_poly.entity_id
_entity_poly.type
_entity_poly.pdbx_seq_one_letter_code
_entity_poly.pdbx_strand_id
1 'polypeptide(L)'
;MNLSTKLKIRCPSCAKLYEVSCDDIHSETPLFQCISCETRFSFEYPPTDLQNVQCFAVSTVTTEAPKAEEVAPAAAAQQHLGETYSVEPGTHEMKSCPKCGALNGRRAKECYSCHVLFERLEGLPKDPSLKAQPSLVRKWKNLVENFENEQLHDEFIRACHELDALRFATLKYEELKAAQGGDPQCDQMIARINSLMMVGLSQKPVATVGKAPAAARPKWQKYMYWGPFGLSAFLILLGMINLGHRNLIGVGVALAFMSAGLMIMIRGKISLSDFVD
;
A
#
# COMPACT_ATOMS: atom_id res chain seq x y z
N MET A 1 -16.19 -21.35 24.45
CA MET A 1 -14.86 -20.87 24.02
C MET A 1 -14.57 -21.51 22.66
N ASN A 2 -14.81 -20.79 21.56
CA ASN A 2 -14.48 -21.30 20.22
C ASN A 2 -13.02 -20.94 19.95
N LEU A 3 -12.11 -21.90 20.11
CA LEU A 3 -10.76 -21.78 19.60
C LEU A 3 -10.84 -21.87 18.08
N SER A 4 -10.87 -20.71 17.43
CA SER A 4 -10.77 -20.61 15.97
C SER A 4 -9.46 -21.27 15.54
N THR A 5 -9.59 -22.45 14.91
CA THR A 5 -8.46 -23.30 14.56
C THR A 5 -7.83 -22.74 13.29
N LYS A 6 -6.52 -22.51 13.31
CA LYS A 6 -5.80 -21.91 12.17
C LYS A 6 -4.93 -22.95 11.48
N LEU A 7 -5.00 -23.00 10.15
CA LEU A 7 -4.21 -23.88 9.31
C LEU A 7 -3.00 -23.15 8.74
N LYS A 8 -1.86 -23.84 8.69
CA LYS A 8 -0.63 -23.34 8.07
C LYS A 8 -0.41 -24.08 6.75
N ILE A 9 -0.48 -23.35 5.64
CA ILE A 9 -0.35 -23.91 4.29
C ILE A 9 0.82 -23.26 3.55
N ARG A 10 1.47 -23.99 2.64
CA ARG A 10 2.58 -23.46 1.83
C ARG A 10 2.23 -23.48 0.35
N CYS A 11 2.63 -22.43 -0.37
CA CYS A 11 2.52 -22.42 -1.83
C CYS A 11 3.40 -23.53 -2.43
N PRO A 12 2.88 -24.40 -3.33
CA PRO A 12 3.65 -25.49 -3.91
C PRO A 12 4.78 -25.03 -4.84
N SER A 13 4.71 -23.80 -5.37
CA SER A 13 5.73 -23.28 -6.30
C SER A 13 6.87 -22.53 -5.62
N CYS A 14 6.59 -21.72 -4.59
CA CYS A 14 7.60 -20.87 -3.95
C CYS A 14 7.79 -21.09 -2.43
N ALA A 15 7.08 -22.07 -1.86
CA ALA A 15 7.13 -22.43 -0.44
C ALA A 15 6.74 -21.33 0.58
N LYS A 16 6.16 -20.21 0.12
CA LYS A 16 5.65 -19.14 0.99
C LYS A 16 4.55 -19.67 1.90
N LEU A 17 4.66 -19.35 3.19
CA LEU A 17 3.75 -19.79 4.26
C LEU A 17 2.56 -18.83 4.40
N TYR A 18 1.36 -19.39 4.51
CA TYR A 18 0.10 -18.69 4.76
C TYR A 18 -0.58 -19.27 6.00
N GLU A 19 -1.31 -18.42 6.72
CA GLU A 19 -2.13 -18.80 7.88
C GLU A 19 -3.59 -18.50 7.53
N VAL A 20 -4.44 -19.54 7.50
CA VAL A 20 -5.84 -19.47 7.08
C VAL A 20 -6.73 -19.93 8.23
N SER A 21 -7.81 -19.20 8.52
CA SER A 21 -8.80 -19.62 9.51
C SER A 21 -9.65 -20.75 8.95
N CYS A 22 -9.90 -21.81 9.73
CA CYS A 22 -10.84 -22.87 9.33
C CYS A 22 -12.26 -22.33 9.06
N ASP A 23 -12.64 -21.25 9.74
CA ASP A 23 -13.97 -20.63 9.60
C ASP A 23 -14.19 -19.97 8.22
N ASP A 24 -13.10 -19.63 7.52
CA ASP A 24 -13.13 -18.97 6.19
C ASP A 24 -13.21 -19.98 5.03
N ILE A 25 -13.15 -21.29 5.31
CA ILE A 25 -13.15 -22.35 4.29
C ILE A 25 -14.58 -22.86 4.10
N HIS A 26 -15.11 -22.68 2.89
CA HIS A 26 -16.50 -23.06 2.54
C HIS A 26 -16.61 -24.12 1.44
N SER A 27 -15.48 -24.60 0.90
CA SER A 27 -15.43 -25.63 -0.14
C SER A 27 -14.45 -26.75 0.24
N GLU A 28 -14.67 -27.94 -0.30
CA GLU A 28 -13.78 -29.10 -0.14
C GLU A 28 -12.40 -28.85 -0.79
N THR A 29 -12.36 -28.02 -1.83
CA THR A 29 -11.13 -27.59 -2.53
C THR A 29 -11.06 -26.05 -2.57
N PRO A 30 -10.60 -25.39 -1.49
CA PRO A 30 -10.48 -23.93 -1.45
C PRO A 30 -9.35 -23.44 -2.36
N LEU A 31 -9.66 -22.46 -3.21
CA LEU A 31 -8.72 -21.93 -4.20
C LEU A 31 -8.03 -20.66 -3.69
N PHE A 32 -6.69 -20.67 -3.72
CA PHE A 32 -5.85 -19.54 -3.31
C PHE A 32 -4.96 -19.07 -4.46
N GLN A 33 -4.53 -17.82 -4.41
CA GLN A 33 -3.52 -17.27 -5.33
C GLN A 33 -2.33 -16.73 -4.55
N CYS A 34 -1.13 -17.23 -4.87
CA CYS A 34 0.08 -16.83 -4.17
C CYS A 34 0.46 -15.39 -4.50
N ILE A 35 0.54 -14.52 -3.50
CA ILE A 35 0.93 -13.11 -3.69
C ILE A 35 2.41 -12.90 -4.09
N SER A 36 3.23 -13.96 -4.08
CA SER A 36 4.65 -13.86 -4.41
C SER A 36 5.02 -14.43 -5.77
N CYS A 37 4.32 -15.45 -6.26
CA CYS A 37 4.61 -16.06 -7.56
C CYS A 37 3.38 -16.18 -8.46
N GLU A 38 2.26 -15.60 -8.04
CA GLU A 38 0.97 -15.57 -8.76
C GLU A 38 0.34 -16.93 -9.07
N THR A 39 1.01 -18.04 -8.71
CA THR A 39 0.49 -19.40 -8.89
C THR A 39 -0.79 -19.60 -8.09
N ARG A 40 -1.81 -20.15 -8.75
CA ARG A 40 -3.04 -20.62 -8.12
C ARG A 40 -2.83 -22.03 -7.56
N PHE A 41 -3.24 -22.24 -6.32
CA PHE A 41 -3.09 -23.52 -5.63
C PHE A 41 -4.29 -23.82 -4.75
N SER A 42 -4.50 -25.10 -4.46
CA SER A 42 -5.57 -25.62 -3.62
C SER A 42 -5.02 -26.71 -2.71
N PHE A 43 -5.81 -27.12 -1.73
CA PHE A 43 -5.60 -28.34 -0.94
C PHE A 43 -6.95 -29.02 -0.69
N GLU A 44 -6.94 -30.24 -0.15
CA GLU A 44 -8.16 -30.99 0.19
C GLU A 44 -8.56 -30.72 1.64
N TYR A 45 -9.82 -30.32 1.86
CA TYR A 45 -10.38 -30.01 3.19
C TYR A 45 -11.47 -31.02 3.56
N PRO A 46 -11.41 -31.65 4.76
CA PRO A 46 -10.43 -31.46 5.83
C PRO A 46 -9.09 -32.18 5.54
N PRO A 47 -7.93 -31.60 5.92
CA PRO A 47 -6.64 -32.22 5.69
C PRO A 47 -6.41 -33.42 6.63
N THR A 48 -5.75 -34.46 6.12
CA THR A 48 -5.35 -35.66 6.89
C THR A 48 -4.38 -35.32 8.04
N ASP A 49 -3.50 -34.33 7.83
CA ASP A 49 -2.53 -33.85 8.83
C ASP A 49 -2.59 -32.31 8.94
N LEU A 50 -2.95 -31.82 10.12
CA LEU A 50 -3.06 -30.38 10.42
C LEU A 50 -1.69 -29.67 10.44
N GLN A 51 -0.59 -30.39 10.67
CA GLN A 51 0.75 -29.80 10.68
C GLN A 51 1.41 -29.75 9.29
N ASN A 52 0.93 -30.58 8.36
CA ASN A 52 1.55 -30.73 7.04
C ASN A 52 0.50 -30.80 5.92
N VAL A 53 -0.22 -29.69 5.72
CA VAL A 53 -1.22 -29.57 4.66
C VAL A 53 -0.53 -29.53 3.29
N GLN A 54 -0.74 -30.56 2.48
CA GLN A 54 -0.20 -30.64 1.13
C GLN A 54 -1.06 -29.83 0.16
N CYS A 55 -0.44 -28.82 -0.46
CA CYS A 55 -1.07 -28.00 -1.49
C CYS A 55 -0.64 -28.47 -2.89
N PHE A 56 -1.54 -28.40 -3.86
CA PHE A 56 -1.28 -28.68 -5.27
C PHE A 56 -1.59 -27.46 -6.14
N ALA A 57 -0.83 -27.29 -7.22
CA ALA A 57 -1.04 -26.20 -8.17
C ALA A 57 -2.28 -26.49 -9.03
N VAL A 58 -3.12 -25.48 -9.25
CA VAL A 58 -4.31 -25.58 -10.10
C VAL A 58 -4.02 -24.83 -11.40
N SER A 59 -3.82 -25.57 -12.49
CA SER A 59 -3.74 -25.00 -13.82
C SER A 59 -5.15 -24.63 -14.25
N THR A 60 -5.41 -23.33 -14.49
CA THR A 60 -6.61 -22.92 -15.23
C THR A 60 -6.42 -23.33 -16.67
N VAL A 61 -6.75 -24.57 -16.99
CA VAL A 61 -7.01 -24.94 -18.37
C VAL A 61 -8.31 -24.22 -18.71
N THR A 62 -8.20 -23.07 -19.37
CA THR A 62 -9.33 -22.40 -19.98
C THR A 62 -9.96 -23.43 -20.90
N THR A 63 -11.05 -24.06 -20.46
CA THR A 63 -11.92 -24.83 -21.35
C THR A 63 -12.56 -23.80 -22.26
N GLU A 64 -11.85 -23.42 -23.31
CA GLU A 64 -12.41 -22.72 -24.45
C GLU A 64 -13.49 -23.64 -25.02
N ALA A 65 -14.74 -23.33 -24.69
CA ALA A 65 -15.89 -24.01 -25.26
C ALA A 65 -15.78 -23.88 -26.80
N PRO A 66 -15.91 -24.97 -27.56
CA PRO A 66 -15.84 -24.90 -29.01
C PRO A 66 -16.96 -23.97 -29.51
N LYS A 67 -16.50 -22.92 -30.19
CA LYS A 67 -17.28 -21.86 -30.83
C LYS A 67 -18.20 -22.50 -31.89
N ALA A 68 -19.49 -22.61 -31.56
CA ALA A 68 -20.52 -22.94 -32.55
C ALA A 68 -20.87 -21.68 -33.35
N GLU A 69 -20.80 -21.83 -34.66
CA GLU A 69 -20.99 -20.82 -35.70
C GLU A 69 -22.44 -20.84 -36.20
N GLU A 70 -23.00 -19.65 -36.47
CA GLU A 70 -24.15 -19.32 -37.35
C GLU A 70 -25.56 -19.86 -36.96
N VAL A 71 -26.68 -19.12 -37.03
CA VAL A 71 -27.22 -18.19 -38.04
C VAL A 71 -28.30 -17.27 -37.40
N ALA A 72 -28.43 -16.03 -37.88
CA ALA A 72 -29.62 -15.15 -37.73
C ALA A 72 -30.16 -14.82 -39.16
N PRO A 73 -31.30 -14.11 -39.38
CA PRO A 73 -32.30 -13.55 -38.44
C PRO A 73 -33.79 -13.71 -38.89
N ALA A 74 -34.77 -13.37 -38.03
CA ALA A 74 -35.96 -12.55 -38.38
C ALA A 74 -36.97 -12.36 -37.21
N ALA A 75 -37.13 -11.09 -36.83
CA ALA A 75 -38.35 -10.34 -36.50
C ALA A 75 -39.42 -10.82 -35.47
N ALA A 76 -39.72 -9.88 -34.57
CA ALA A 76 -41.03 -9.42 -34.09
C ALA A 76 -41.45 -9.74 -32.63
N ALA A 77 -41.35 -8.68 -31.81
CA ALA A 77 -42.28 -8.19 -30.78
C ALA A 77 -42.95 -9.17 -29.79
N GLN A 78 -42.68 -8.99 -28.49
CA GLN A 78 -43.64 -8.40 -27.53
C GLN A 78 -43.03 -8.23 -26.13
N GLN A 79 -43.53 -7.20 -25.45
CA GLN A 79 -43.18 -6.73 -24.12
C GLN A 79 -43.72 -7.67 -23.03
N HIS A 80 -42.94 -7.95 -21.99
CA HIS A 80 -43.49 -8.10 -20.64
C HIS A 80 -42.42 -7.93 -19.55
N LEU A 81 -42.64 -6.96 -18.66
CA LEU A 81 -41.91 -6.81 -17.40
C LEU A 81 -42.15 -8.04 -16.52
N GLY A 82 -41.06 -8.60 -16.00
CA GLY A 82 -41.02 -9.68 -15.04
C GLY A 82 -39.59 -9.79 -14.52
N GLU A 83 -39.24 -8.90 -13.60
CA GLU A 83 -37.93 -8.81 -12.95
C GLU A 83 -37.70 -10.05 -12.08
N THR A 84 -37.24 -11.11 -12.75
CA THR A 84 -36.90 -12.38 -12.15
C THR A 84 -35.40 -12.35 -11.93
N TYR A 85 -34.98 -12.18 -10.68
CA TYR A 85 -33.58 -12.29 -10.27
C TYR A 85 -33.10 -13.74 -10.47
N SER A 86 -32.59 -14.04 -11.66
CA SER A 86 -31.78 -15.23 -11.90
C SER A 86 -30.41 -15.03 -11.26
N VAL A 87 -30.22 -15.66 -10.10
CA VAL A 87 -28.91 -15.86 -9.49
C VAL A 87 -28.19 -16.95 -10.28
N GLU A 88 -27.45 -16.53 -11.31
CA GLU A 88 -26.49 -17.39 -12.01
C GLU A 88 -25.34 -17.78 -11.05
N PRO A 89 -24.96 -19.07 -10.98
CA PRO A 89 -23.89 -19.53 -10.10
C PRO A 89 -22.51 -19.16 -10.68
N GLY A 90 -21.99 -18.04 -10.19
CA GLY A 90 -20.66 -18.04 -9.57
C GLY A 90 -19.41 -17.99 -10.46
N THR A 91 -19.38 -17.18 -11.52
CA THR A 91 -18.10 -16.62 -11.95
C THR A 91 -17.70 -15.55 -10.93
N HIS A 92 -16.67 -15.85 -10.13
CA HIS A 92 -16.18 -14.96 -9.07
C HIS A 92 -15.51 -13.71 -9.68
N GLU A 93 -16.31 -12.71 -10.06
CA GLU A 93 -15.79 -11.42 -10.52
C GLU A 93 -15.11 -10.67 -9.37
N MET A 94 -13.80 -10.44 -9.52
CA MET A 94 -12.99 -9.60 -8.64
C MET A 94 -13.14 -8.13 -9.04
N LYS A 95 -13.19 -7.21 -8.07
CA LYS A 95 -13.22 -5.76 -8.32
C LYS A 95 -11.84 -5.14 -8.06
N SER A 96 -11.37 -4.27 -8.96
CA SER A 96 -10.09 -3.58 -8.79
C SER A 96 -10.22 -2.37 -7.84
N CYS A 97 -9.21 -2.18 -6.99
CA CYS A 97 -9.20 -1.05 -6.07
C CYS A 97 -8.93 0.26 -6.83
N PRO A 98 -9.76 1.31 -6.66
CA PRO A 98 -9.58 2.56 -7.37
C PRO A 98 -8.49 3.47 -6.77
N LYS A 99 -7.73 3.00 -5.76
CA LYS A 99 -6.56 3.72 -5.21
C LYS A 99 -5.25 3.05 -5.61
N CYS A 100 -5.15 1.73 -5.48
CA CYS A 100 -3.91 1.00 -5.74
C CYS A 100 -4.00 -0.03 -6.88
N GLY A 101 -5.18 -0.24 -7.48
CA GLY A 101 -5.39 -1.22 -8.56
C GLY A 101 -5.53 -2.68 -8.09
N ALA A 102 -5.29 -3.00 -6.83
CA ALA A 102 -5.35 -4.37 -6.31
C ALA A 102 -6.72 -5.04 -6.54
N LEU A 103 -6.73 -6.33 -6.91
CA LEU A 103 -7.94 -7.11 -7.16
C LEU A 103 -8.54 -7.63 -5.84
N ASN A 104 -9.69 -7.10 -5.47
CA ASN A 104 -10.39 -7.44 -4.23
C ASN A 104 -11.60 -8.32 -4.51
N GLY A 105 -11.98 -9.16 -3.55
CA GLY A 105 -13.23 -9.91 -3.63
C GLY A 105 -14.43 -8.98 -3.75
N ARG A 106 -15.47 -9.39 -4.48
CA ARG A 106 -16.69 -8.57 -4.70
C ARG A 106 -17.29 -8.02 -3.40
N ARG A 107 -17.28 -8.84 -2.35
CA ARG A 107 -17.79 -8.54 -1.00
C ARG A 107 -16.78 -7.87 -0.06
N ALA A 108 -15.54 -7.63 -0.50
CA ALA A 108 -14.57 -6.90 0.30
C ALA A 108 -15.11 -5.49 0.55
N LYS A 109 -15.15 -5.08 1.83
CA LYS A 109 -15.53 -3.73 2.26
C LYS A 109 -14.37 -2.76 2.20
N GLU A 110 -13.15 -3.27 2.26
CA GLU A 110 -11.92 -2.50 2.13
C GLU A 110 -10.90 -3.19 1.23
N CYS A 111 -9.97 -2.40 0.67
CA CYS A 111 -8.89 -2.95 -0.13
C CYS A 111 -7.83 -3.61 0.74
N TYR A 112 -7.49 -4.89 0.49
CA TYR A 112 -6.47 -5.61 1.27
C TYR A 112 -5.06 -4.99 1.17
N SER A 113 -4.78 -4.25 0.09
CA SER A 113 -3.45 -3.69 -0.18
C SER A 113 -3.27 -2.28 0.41
N CYS A 114 -4.33 -1.46 0.43
CA CYS A 114 -4.22 -0.06 0.84
C CYS A 114 -5.26 0.38 1.88
N HIS A 115 -6.06 -0.56 2.39
CA HIS A 115 -7.10 -0.40 3.43
C HIS A 115 -8.12 0.70 3.15
N VAL A 116 -8.38 1.00 1.86
CA VAL A 116 -9.41 1.95 1.49
C VAL A 116 -10.78 1.29 1.54
N LEU A 117 -11.70 1.90 2.29
CA LEU A 117 -13.10 1.47 2.37
C LEU A 117 -13.82 1.80 1.06
N PHE A 118 -14.40 0.80 0.41
CA PHE A 118 -15.12 0.95 -0.85
C PHE A 118 -16.45 1.70 -0.68
N GLU A 119 -17.12 1.49 0.45
CA GLU A 119 -18.40 2.12 0.78
C GLU A 119 -18.31 3.67 0.80
N ARG A 120 -17.14 4.22 1.18
CA ARG A 120 -16.89 5.67 1.14
C ARG A 120 -16.54 6.20 -0.25
N LEU A 121 -16.23 5.33 -1.20
CA LEU A 121 -15.86 5.68 -2.57
C LEU A 121 -17.04 5.62 -3.54
N GLU A 122 -18.09 4.86 -3.22
CA GLU A 122 -19.23 4.61 -4.12
C GLU A 122 -20.11 5.86 -4.38
N GLY A 123 -19.91 6.96 -3.64
CA GLY A 123 -20.62 8.23 -3.83
C GLY A 123 -19.76 9.40 -4.34
N LEU A 124 -18.44 9.21 -4.55
CA LEU A 124 -17.61 10.27 -5.12
C LEU A 124 -17.61 10.19 -6.66
N PRO A 125 -17.62 11.34 -7.37
CA PRO A 125 -17.39 11.38 -8.80
C PRO A 125 -16.15 10.54 -9.13
N LYS A 126 -16.30 9.56 -10.03
CA LYS A 126 -15.21 8.68 -10.51
C LYS A 126 -14.19 9.43 -11.37
N ASP A 127 -14.02 10.73 -11.17
CA ASP A 127 -13.02 11.49 -11.88
C ASP A 127 -11.62 11.07 -11.38
N PRO A 128 -10.79 10.44 -12.25
CA PRO A 128 -9.44 10.02 -11.88
C PRO A 128 -8.53 11.21 -11.54
N SER A 129 -8.96 12.45 -11.83
CA SER A 129 -8.21 13.68 -11.53
C SER A 129 -8.23 14.07 -10.04
N LEU A 130 -9.16 13.56 -9.22
CA LEU A 130 -9.40 14.03 -7.85
C LEU A 130 -8.47 13.44 -6.76
N LYS A 131 -7.48 12.60 -7.10
CA LYS A 131 -6.73 11.81 -6.09
C LYS A 131 -5.23 12.11 -5.95
N ALA A 132 -4.67 13.02 -6.73
CA ALA A 132 -3.27 13.40 -6.57
C ALA A 132 -3.09 14.55 -5.58
N GLN A 133 -1.97 14.53 -4.85
CA GLN A 133 -1.60 15.62 -3.95
C GLN A 133 -1.53 16.95 -4.75
N PRO A 134 -2.02 18.09 -4.24
CA PRO A 134 -2.05 19.35 -5.00
C PRO A 134 -0.68 19.84 -5.50
N SER A 135 0.40 19.39 -4.86
CA SER A 135 1.80 19.59 -5.28
C SER A 135 2.11 18.91 -6.62
N LEU A 136 1.69 17.65 -6.80
CA LEU A 136 1.87 16.89 -8.05
C LEU A 136 1.05 17.50 -9.19
N VAL A 137 -0.16 17.97 -8.90
CA VAL A 137 -1.01 18.64 -9.89
C VAL A 137 -0.35 19.93 -10.39
N ARG A 138 0.28 20.71 -9.51
CA ARG A 138 1.03 21.91 -9.91
C ARG A 138 2.25 21.57 -10.77
N LYS A 139 3.02 20.54 -10.40
CA LYS A 139 4.15 20.06 -11.20
C LYS A 139 3.71 19.57 -12.58
N TRP A 140 2.60 18.84 -12.65
CA TRP A 140 2.03 18.39 -13.91
C TRP A 140 1.63 19.56 -14.83
N LYS A 141 0.96 20.58 -14.28
CA LYS A 141 0.60 21.78 -15.06
C LYS A 141 1.83 22.48 -15.64
N ASN A 142 2.86 22.69 -14.82
CA ASN A 142 4.13 23.29 -15.26
C ASN A 142 4.82 22.44 -16.35
N LEU A 143 4.83 21.11 -16.19
CA LEU A 143 5.36 20.19 -17.17
C LEU A 143 4.60 20.29 -18.51
N VAL A 144 3.27 20.33 -18.50
CA VAL A 144 2.47 20.45 -19.73
C VAL A 144 2.70 21.78 -20.44
N GLU A 145 2.89 22.87 -19.70
CA GLU A 145 3.24 24.19 -20.26
C GLU A 145 4.63 24.20 -20.92
N ASN A 146 5.55 23.34 -20.46
CA ASN A 146 6.94 23.29 -20.90
C ASN A 146 7.32 21.86 -21.31
N PHE A 147 6.48 21.25 -22.17
CA PHE A 147 6.55 19.81 -22.46
C PHE A 147 7.87 19.36 -23.10
N GLU A 148 8.59 20.23 -23.80
CA GLU A 148 9.88 19.87 -24.41
C GLU A 148 11.02 19.73 -23.36
N ASN A 149 10.79 20.17 -22.11
CA ASN A 149 11.83 20.16 -21.09
C ASN A 149 11.88 18.83 -20.32
N GLU A 150 12.79 17.94 -20.75
CA GLU A 150 13.04 16.63 -20.14
C GLU A 150 13.32 16.68 -18.62
N GLN A 151 13.87 17.79 -18.10
CA GLN A 151 14.12 17.92 -16.67
C GLN A 151 12.83 18.00 -15.84
N LEU A 152 11.76 18.61 -16.39
CA LEU A 152 10.46 18.69 -15.72
C LEU A 152 9.76 17.34 -15.68
N HIS A 153 9.94 16.53 -16.73
CA HIS A 153 9.50 15.13 -16.74
C HIS A 153 10.16 14.33 -15.61
N ASP A 154 11.48 14.46 -15.48
CA ASP A 154 12.26 13.80 -14.44
C ASP A 154 11.86 14.24 -13.05
N GLU A 155 11.66 15.54 -12.84
CA GLU A 155 11.23 16.10 -11.56
C GLU A 155 9.82 15.64 -11.18
N PHE A 156 8.90 15.59 -12.14
CA PHE A 156 7.54 15.10 -11.94
C PHE A 156 7.52 13.61 -11.61
N ILE A 157 8.24 12.78 -12.38
CA ILE A 157 8.33 11.33 -12.15
C ILE A 157 8.98 11.05 -10.79
N ARG A 158 10.05 11.78 -10.43
CA ARG A 158 10.69 11.66 -9.11
C ARG A 158 9.73 12.03 -7.98
N ALA A 159 9.00 13.13 -8.10
CA ALA A 159 8.01 13.53 -7.10
C ALA A 159 6.88 12.49 -6.96
N CYS A 160 6.45 11.89 -8.07
CA CYS A 160 5.47 10.80 -8.05
C CYS A 160 6.06 9.54 -7.39
N HIS A 161 7.33 9.21 -7.62
CA HIS A 161 8.01 8.10 -6.97
C HIS A 161 8.13 8.32 -5.45
N GLU A 162 8.55 9.50 -5.00
CA GLU A 162 8.71 9.84 -3.58
C GLU A 162 7.39 9.77 -2.79
N LEU A 163 6.25 9.97 -3.46
CA LEU A 163 4.91 9.94 -2.87
C LEU A 163 4.15 8.63 -3.16
N ASP A 164 4.83 7.59 -3.67
CA ASP A 164 4.22 6.31 -4.09
C ASP A 164 3.02 6.47 -5.04
N ALA A 165 3.08 7.48 -5.91
CA ALA A 165 2.03 7.91 -6.83
C ALA A 165 2.39 7.67 -8.31
N LEU A 166 3.26 6.71 -8.63
CA LEU A 166 3.69 6.43 -10.02
C LEU A 166 2.53 6.08 -10.98
N ARG A 167 1.49 5.42 -10.50
CA ARG A 167 0.27 5.13 -11.28
C ARG A 167 -0.43 6.42 -11.75
N PHE A 168 -0.39 7.48 -10.96
CA PHE A 168 -0.93 8.78 -11.37
C PHE A 168 -0.14 9.35 -12.55
N ALA A 169 1.19 9.25 -12.50
CA ALA A 169 2.03 9.66 -13.63
C ALA A 169 1.71 8.86 -14.89
N THR A 170 1.59 7.52 -14.79
CA THR A 170 1.23 6.66 -15.93
C THR A 170 -0.07 7.11 -16.59
N LEU A 171 -1.15 7.28 -15.81
CA LEU A 171 -2.45 7.73 -16.33
C LEU A 171 -2.36 9.08 -17.03
N LYS A 172 -1.59 10.02 -16.46
CA LYS A 172 -1.43 11.37 -17.04
C LYS A 172 -0.70 11.37 -18.38
N TYR A 173 0.34 10.55 -18.53
CA TYR A 173 1.00 10.38 -19.82
C TYR A 173 0.14 9.62 -20.83
N GLU A 174 -0.65 8.62 -20.40
CA GLU A 174 -1.60 7.92 -21.27
C GLU A 174 -2.70 8.85 -21.80
N GLU A 175 -3.27 9.68 -20.92
CA GLU A 175 -4.25 10.72 -21.29
C GLU A 175 -3.67 11.70 -22.31
N LEU A 176 -2.44 12.18 -22.06
CA LEU A 176 -1.77 13.12 -22.97
C LEU A 176 -1.44 12.48 -24.33
N LYS A 177 -0.94 11.25 -24.32
CA LYS A 177 -0.68 10.45 -25.52
C LYS A 177 -1.95 10.26 -26.35
N ALA A 178 -3.06 9.94 -25.70
CA ALA A 178 -4.36 9.77 -26.35
C ALA A 178 -4.87 11.09 -26.96
N ALA A 179 -4.67 12.21 -26.28
CA ALA A 179 -5.07 13.53 -26.76
C ALA A 179 -4.26 14.02 -27.97
N GLN A 180 -2.97 13.68 -28.04
CA GLN A 180 -2.06 14.12 -29.10
C GLN A 180 -1.95 13.15 -30.30
N GLY A 181 -2.57 11.97 -30.23
CA GLY A 181 -2.53 10.99 -31.32
C GLY A 181 -1.25 10.13 -31.36
N GLY A 182 -0.56 9.97 -30.23
CA GLY A 182 0.64 9.16 -30.10
C GLY A 182 1.93 9.96 -30.19
N ASP A 183 2.39 10.47 -29.04
CA ASP A 183 3.68 11.14 -28.90
C ASP A 183 4.75 10.15 -28.39
N PRO A 184 5.91 10.01 -29.07
CA PRO A 184 7.00 9.11 -28.65
C PRO A 184 7.61 9.50 -27.30
N GLN A 185 7.57 10.79 -26.92
CA GLN A 185 8.10 11.23 -25.63
C GLN A 185 7.25 10.71 -24.47
N CYS A 186 5.91 10.71 -24.62
CA CYS A 186 5.01 10.04 -23.66
C CYS A 186 5.34 8.55 -23.51
N ASP A 187 5.62 7.83 -24.60
CA ASP A 187 5.98 6.41 -24.54
C ASP A 187 7.30 6.16 -23.80
N GLN A 188 8.30 7.01 -24.03
CA GLN A 188 9.56 6.96 -23.30
C GLN A 188 9.34 7.17 -21.78
N MET A 189 8.50 8.13 -21.41
CA MET A 189 8.20 8.40 -20.00
C MET A 189 7.39 7.28 -19.34
N ILE A 190 6.41 6.71 -20.04
CA ILE A 190 5.65 5.55 -19.55
C ILE A 190 6.58 4.35 -19.34
N ALA A 191 7.48 4.07 -20.27
CA ALA A 191 8.46 3.00 -20.14
C ALA A 191 9.38 3.22 -18.92
N ARG A 192 9.82 4.46 -18.69
CA ARG A 192 10.62 4.85 -17.51
C ARG A 192 9.86 4.70 -16.20
N ILE A 193 8.57 5.06 -16.17
CA ILE A 193 7.74 4.85 -14.98
C ILE A 193 7.57 3.35 -14.69
N ASN A 194 7.33 2.54 -15.72
CA ASN A 194 7.19 1.09 -15.58
C ASN A 194 8.49 0.43 -15.07
N SER A 195 9.66 0.89 -15.53
CA SER A 195 10.93 0.37 -15.02
C SER A 195 11.14 0.73 -13.54
N LEU A 196 10.79 1.95 -13.12
CA LEU A 196 10.81 2.34 -11.70
C LEU A 196 9.85 1.51 -10.84
N MET A 197 8.63 1.24 -11.32
CA MET A 197 7.67 0.39 -10.61
C MET A 197 8.20 -1.04 -10.43
N MET A 198 8.87 -1.62 -11.44
CA MET A 198 9.47 -2.95 -11.34
C MET A 198 10.65 -2.99 -10.36
N VAL A 199 11.49 -1.96 -10.35
CA VAL A 199 12.64 -1.88 -9.43
C VAL A 199 12.15 -1.69 -7.98
N GLY A 200 11.10 -0.90 -7.75
CA GLY A 200 10.51 -0.70 -6.43
C GLY A 200 9.98 -1.97 -5.77
N LEU A 201 9.48 -2.93 -6.56
CA LEU A 201 9.01 -4.23 -6.06
C LEU A 201 10.17 -5.18 -5.71
N SER A 202 11.33 -5.03 -6.37
CA SER A 202 12.52 -5.85 -6.14
C SER A 202 13.38 -5.32 -4.98
N GLN A 203 13.29 -4.03 -4.68
CA GLN A 203 13.94 -3.44 -3.52
C GLN A 203 13.08 -3.66 -2.26
N LYS A 204 13.13 -4.89 -1.72
CA LYS A 204 13.06 -5.09 -0.26
C LYS A 204 13.94 -4.00 0.37
N PRO A 205 13.51 -3.24 1.40
CA PRO A 205 14.20 -2.04 1.87
C PRO A 205 15.60 -2.39 2.39
N VAL A 206 16.54 -2.53 1.46
CA VAL A 206 17.97 -2.51 1.69
C VAL A 206 18.23 -1.03 1.83
N ALA A 207 18.52 -0.64 3.07
CA ALA A 207 18.93 0.70 3.44
C ALA A 207 19.77 1.33 2.31
N THR A 208 19.20 2.37 1.70
CA THR A 208 19.75 3.18 0.61
C THR A 208 21.27 3.29 0.65
N VAL A 209 21.94 2.58 -0.27
CA VAL A 209 23.34 2.78 -0.66
C VAL A 209 23.32 3.82 -1.77
N GLY A 210 23.81 5.04 -1.50
CA GLY A 210 23.88 6.09 -2.53
C GLY A 210 23.74 7.53 -2.05
N LYS A 211 23.71 7.80 -0.74
CA LYS A 211 24.07 9.14 -0.26
C LYS A 211 25.59 9.22 -0.19
N ALA A 212 26.14 10.33 -0.74
CA ALA A 212 27.49 10.85 -0.53
C ALA A 212 28.08 10.44 0.83
N PRO A 213 29.41 10.20 0.95
CA PRO A 213 30.05 9.62 2.12
C PRO A 213 29.41 10.20 3.37
N ALA A 214 28.58 9.38 4.02
CA ALA A 214 27.79 9.82 5.14
C ALA A 214 28.81 10.30 6.18
N ALA A 215 28.92 11.62 6.34
CA ALA A 215 29.61 12.22 7.47
C ALA A 215 29.14 11.43 8.69
N ALA A 216 30.07 10.67 9.28
CA ALA A 216 29.76 9.62 10.22
C ALA A 216 28.74 10.17 11.20
N ARG A 217 27.47 9.70 11.11
CA ARG A 217 26.41 10.22 11.97
C ARG A 217 26.94 10.08 13.39
N PRO A 218 27.23 11.19 14.08
CA PRO A 218 28.05 11.11 15.28
C PRO A 218 27.26 10.27 16.27
N LYS A 219 27.93 9.25 16.83
CA LYS A 219 27.36 8.40 17.90
C LYS A 219 26.83 9.24 19.08
N TRP A 220 27.18 10.53 19.12
CA TRP A 220 26.67 11.56 20.01
C TRP A 220 25.15 11.76 19.98
N GLN A 221 24.44 11.34 18.93
CA GLN A 221 22.98 11.45 18.90
C GLN A 221 22.31 10.65 20.03
N LYS A 222 22.89 9.52 20.46
CA LYS A 222 22.39 8.80 21.65
C LYS A 222 22.62 9.61 22.92
N TYR A 223 23.78 10.24 23.07
CA TYR A 223 24.11 11.06 24.23
C TYR A 223 23.28 12.35 24.31
N MET A 224 22.85 12.90 23.17
CA MET A 224 21.99 14.08 23.12
C MET A 224 20.62 13.85 23.78
N TYR A 225 20.06 12.65 23.68
CA TYR A 225 18.78 12.31 24.32
C TYR A 225 18.90 12.07 25.82
N TRP A 226 20.01 11.47 26.27
CA TRP A 226 20.21 11.15 27.69
C TRP A 226 20.89 12.26 28.49
N GLY A 227 21.58 13.18 27.82
CA GLY A 227 22.32 14.30 28.42
C GLY A 227 21.50 15.15 29.37
N PRO A 228 20.30 15.65 28.98
CA PRO A 228 19.46 16.46 29.86
C PRO A 228 19.04 15.73 31.14
N PHE A 229 18.71 14.44 31.05
CA PHE A 229 18.38 13.62 32.23
C PHE A 229 19.61 13.43 33.12
N GLY A 230 20.78 13.16 32.55
CA GLY A 230 22.04 13.08 33.31
C GLY A 230 22.38 14.37 34.04
N LEU A 231 22.21 15.52 33.38
CA LEU A 231 22.41 16.84 33.98
C LEU A 231 21.41 17.11 35.11
N SER A 232 20.12 16.79 34.93
CA SER A 232 19.12 16.93 36.00
C SER A 232 19.46 16.10 37.24
N ALA A 233 19.85 14.83 37.06
CA ALA A 233 20.22 13.94 38.15
C ALA A 233 21.44 14.46 38.91
N PHE A 234 22.44 14.99 38.18
CA PHE A 234 23.63 15.60 38.77
C PHE A 234 23.30 16.82 39.64
N LEU A 235 22.43 17.73 39.17
CA LEU A 235 22.03 18.92 39.93
C LEU A 235 21.26 18.56 41.22
N ILE A 236 20.37 17.56 41.15
CA ILE A 236 19.65 17.06 42.32
C ILE A 236 20.63 16.49 43.36
N LEU A 237 21.57 15.65 42.91
CA LEU A 237 22.53 14.99 43.78
C LEU A 237 23.49 16.00 44.44
N LEU A 238 23.92 17.03 43.70
CA LEU A 238 24.75 18.11 44.23
C LEU A 238 23.99 18.96 45.27
N GLY A 239 22.71 19.24 45.02
CA GLY A 239 21.83 19.93 45.97
C GLY A 239 21.53 19.12 47.24
N MET A 240 21.59 17.78 47.17
CA MET A 240 21.46 16.91 48.34
C MET A 240 22.74 16.87 49.19
N ILE A 241 23.92 16.89 48.56
CA ILE A 241 25.21 16.84 49.27
C ILE A 241 25.50 18.19 49.96
N ASN A 242 25.17 19.31 49.32
CA ASN A 242 25.46 20.65 49.86
C ASN A 242 24.19 21.36 50.33
N LEU A 243 24.05 21.54 51.65
CA LEU A 243 22.88 22.24 52.24
C LEU A 243 22.74 23.69 51.75
N GLY A 244 23.83 24.35 51.37
CA GLY A 244 23.81 25.71 50.79
C GLY A 244 23.22 25.79 49.38
N HIS A 245 22.96 24.65 48.75
CA HIS A 245 22.58 24.53 47.34
C HIS A 245 21.22 23.86 47.13
N ARG A 246 20.34 23.86 48.14
CA ARG A 246 19.00 23.24 48.05
C ARG A 246 18.15 23.72 46.88
N ASN A 247 18.33 24.95 46.43
CA ASN A 247 17.63 25.50 45.27
C ASN A 247 17.95 24.74 43.96
N LEU A 248 19.11 24.07 43.86
CA LEU A 248 19.48 23.24 42.71
C LEU A 248 18.61 21.98 42.57
N ILE A 249 18.00 21.51 43.65
CA ILE A 249 17.05 20.38 43.60
C ILE A 249 15.83 20.77 42.76
N GLY A 250 15.25 21.95 43.02
CA GLY A 250 14.09 22.45 42.27
C GLY A 250 14.42 22.66 40.78
N VAL A 251 15.59 23.23 40.49
CA VAL A 251 16.07 23.42 39.11
C VAL A 251 16.26 22.07 38.39
N GLY A 252 16.86 21.08 39.05
CA GLY A 252 17.05 19.75 38.48
C GLY A 252 15.72 19.05 38.16
N VAL A 253 14.74 19.11 39.07
CA VAL A 253 13.40 18.55 38.85
C VAL A 253 12.69 19.23 37.67
N ALA A 254 12.72 20.57 37.60
CA ALA A 254 12.11 21.31 36.50
C ALA A 254 12.72 20.92 35.13
N LEU A 255 14.05 20.78 35.07
CA LEU A 255 14.76 20.37 33.86
C LEU A 255 14.38 18.95 33.41
N ALA A 256 14.19 18.01 34.36
CA ALA A 256 13.76 16.64 34.06
C ALA A 256 12.37 16.60 33.43
N PHE A 257 11.40 17.38 33.95
CA PHE A 257 10.05 17.45 33.40
C PHE A 257 10.03 18.09 32.00
N MET A 258 10.75 19.19 31.79
CA MET A 258 10.86 19.80 30.46
C MET A 258 11.49 18.85 29.43
N SER A 259 12.51 18.09 29.84
CA SER A 259 13.16 17.09 28.98
C SER A 259 12.21 15.95 28.61
N ALA A 260 11.39 15.47 29.57
CA ALA A 260 10.36 14.46 29.31
C ALA A 260 9.27 14.99 28.36
N GLY A 261 8.80 16.22 28.55
CA GLY A 261 7.83 16.86 27.68
C GLY A 261 8.32 16.98 26.23
N LEU A 262 9.54 17.47 26.03
CA LEU A 262 10.18 17.53 24.70
C LEU A 262 10.34 16.13 24.09
N MET A 263 10.72 15.12 24.89
CA MET A 263 10.85 13.75 24.40
C MET A 263 9.51 13.18 23.92
N ILE A 264 8.41 13.47 24.61
CA ILE A 264 7.05 13.09 24.20
C ILE A 264 6.64 13.84 22.93
N MET A 265 6.93 15.14 22.80
CA MET A 265 6.64 15.91 21.58
C MET A 265 7.44 15.42 20.36
N ILE A 266 8.68 14.96 20.56
CA ILE A 266 9.53 14.47 19.46
C ILE A 266 9.17 13.02 19.07
N ARG A 267 8.79 12.16 20.04
CA ARG A 267 8.41 10.76 19.77
C ARG A 267 6.96 10.59 19.38
N GLY A 268 6.06 11.33 20.03
CA GLY A 268 4.68 11.44 19.59
C GLY A 268 4.69 12.14 18.25
N LYS A 269 4.06 11.57 17.23
CA LYS A 269 3.83 12.25 15.95
C LYS A 269 2.82 13.40 16.11
N ILE A 270 3.00 14.23 17.11
CA ILE A 270 2.15 15.39 17.33
C ILE A 270 2.76 16.46 16.45
N SER A 271 2.13 16.66 15.31
CA SER A 271 2.57 17.68 14.36
C SER A 271 2.18 19.04 14.93
N LEU A 272 3.02 20.06 14.74
CA LEU A 272 2.66 21.45 15.09
C LEU A 272 1.36 21.91 14.42
N SER A 273 0.97 21.26 13.32
CA SER A 273 -0.31 21.45 12.66
C SER A 273 -1.52 21.02 13.49
N ASP A 274 -1.34 20.22 14.55
CA ASP A 274 -2.45 19.77 15.41
C ASP A 274 -2.80 20.81 16.49
N PHE A 275 -2.02 21.89 16.61
CA PHE A 275 -2.19 22.93 17.64
C PHE A 275 -2.36 24.35 17.10
N VAL A 276 -2.09 24.56 15.81
CA VAL A 276 -2.22 25.87 15.15
C VAL A 276 -3.32 25.74 14.11
N ASP A 277 -4.56 25.90 14.56
CA ASP A 277 -5.71 26.29 13.73
C ASP A 277 -5.77 27.83 13.64
#